data_AF-A0AAJ2JTG5-F1
#
_entry.id   AF-A0AAJ2JTG5-F1
#
_cell.length_a   1.000
_cell.length_b   1.000
_cell.length_c   1.000
_cell.angle_alpha   90.00
_cell.angle_beta   90.00
_cell.angle_gamma   90.00
#
_symmetry.space_group_name_H-M   'P 1'
#
loop_
_entity.id
_entity.type
_entity.pdbx_description
1 polymer ?
#
loop_
_entity_poly.entity_id
_entity_poly.type
_entity_poly.pdbx_seq_one_letter_code
_entity_poly.pdbx_strand_id
1 'polypeptide(L)'
;MRISSEEYYLKITKAVDSRCLSLIRKYGEIFFKNDTIVSGYKMLTKKSANCEEAECIREVVTIDKNGKRTKEGIENYLKIV
;
A
#
# COMPACT_ATOMS: atom_id res chain seq x y z
N MET A 1 12.71 2.92 31.58
CA MET A 1 12.17 1.57 31.24
C MET A 1 12.48 1.31 29.77
N ARG A 2 13.08 0.18 29.42
CA ARG A 2 13.40 -0.19 28.03
C ARG A 2 12.14 -0.77 27.36
N ILE A 3 11.90 -0.45 26.09
CA ILE A 3 10.77 -1.00 25.32
C ILE A 3 10.91 -2.51 25.11
N SER A 4 9.79 -3.22 24.94
CA SER A 4 9.81 -4.65 24.60
C SER A 4 10.34 -4.89 23.18
N SER A 5 10.79 -6.11 22.89
CA SER A 5 11.24 -6.48 21.55
C SER A 5 10.13 -6.32 20.50
N GLU A 6 8.90 -6.70 20.84
CA GLU A 6 7.74 -6.51 19.96
C GLU A 6 7.51 -5.03 19.64
N GLU A 7 7.54 -4.17 20.65
CA GLU A 7 7.34 -2.74 20.44
C GLU A 7 8.48 -2.12 19.62
N TYR A 8 9.71 -2.59 19.81
CA TYR A 8 10.87 -2.20 19.00
C TYR A 8 10.68 -2.57 17.53
N TYR A 9 10.31 -3.82 17.24
CA TYR A 9 10.09 -4.28 15.87
C TYR A 9 8.90 -3.59 15.22
N LEU A 10 7.77 -3.41 15.94
CA LEU A 10 6.61 -2.69 15.43
C LEU A 10 6.91 -1.24 15.07
N LYS A 11 7.72 -0.54 15.88
CA LYS A 11 8.15 0.84 15.58
C LYS A 11 8.98 0.91 14.30
N ILE A 12 9.86 -0.07 14.08
CA ILE A 12 10.68 -0.12 12.86
C ILE A 12 9.81 -0.46 11.65
N THR A 13 8.92 -1.44 11.77
CA THR A 13 7.94 -1.78 10.72
C THR A 13 7.10 -0.57 10.32
N LYS A 14 6.67 0.25 11.30
CA LYS A 14 5.94 1.51 11.04
C LYS A 14 6.80 2.54 10.29
N ALA A 15 8.10 2.61 10.59
CA ALA A 15 9.02 3.47 9.85
C ALA A 15 9.23 2.97 8.41
N VAL A 16 9.33 1.67 8.17
CA VAL A 16 9.40 1.07 6.82
C VAL A 16 8.13 1.39 6.01
N ASP A 17 6.97 1.29 6.65
CA ASP A 17 5.66 1.58 6.05
C ASP A 17 5.48 3.04 5.61
N SER A 18 6.13 3.99 6.29
CA SER A 18 6.05 5.42 5.95
C SER A 18 6.48 5.73 4.51
N ARG A 19 7.27 4.83 3.90
CA ARG A 19 7.77 4.94 2.52
C ARG A 19 6.84 4.25 1.49
N CYS A 20 5.74 3.66 1.94
CA CYS A 20 4.72 3.08 1.06
C CYS A 20 3.95 4.19 0.31
N LEU A 21 3.79 4.00 -0.99
CA LEU A 21 3.18 4.94 -1.93
C LEU A 21 1.72 4.57 -2.23
N SER A 22 1.16 3.61 -1.50
CA SER A 22 -0.26 3.24 -1.62
C SER A 22 -1.13 4.23 -0.85
N LEU A 23 -2.19 4.72 -1.50
CA LEU A 23 -3.19 5.60 -0.88
C LEU A 23 -4.28 4.84 -0.11
N ILE A 24 -4.45 3.53 -0.37
CA ILE A 24 -5.57 2.74 0.18
C ILE A 24 -5.16 2.07 1.49
N ARG A 25 -4.00 1.42 1.49
CA ARG A 25 -3.48 0.69 2.65
C ARG A 25 -1.97 0.77 2.67
N LYS A 26 -1.44 1.05 3.85
CA LYS A 26 -0.01 1.09 4.10
C LYS A 26 0.38 -0.17 4.88
N TYR A 27 1.32 -0.92 4.31
CA TYR A 27 1.88 -2.13 4.92
C TYR A 27 3.41 -2.05 4.86
N GLY A 28 4.02 -2.18 6.03
CA GLY A 28 5.45 -2.42 6.20
C GLY A 28 5.66 -3.84 6.74
N GLU A 29 6.75 -4.46 6.31
CA GLU A 29 7.19 -5.76 6.79
C GLU A 29 8.69 -5.71 7.07
N ILE A 30 9.13 -6.42 8.11
CA ILE A 30 10.55 -6.60 8.40
C ILE A 30 10.84 -8.08 8.61
N PHE A 31 11.97 -8.53 8.09
CA PHE A 31 12.52 -9.86 8.35
C PHE A 31 13.67 -9.71 9.32
N PHE A 32 13.64 -10.45 10.43
CA PHE A 32 14.71 -10.46 11.42
C PHE A 32 15.13 -11.90 11.74
N LYS A 33 16.37 -12.06 12.17
CA LYS A 33 16.95 -13.34 12.59
C LYS A 33 17.90 -13.07 13.74
N ASN A 34 17.74 -13.79 14.85
CA ASN A 34 18.58 -13.65 16.05
C ASN A 34 18.70 -12.18 16.49
N ASP A 35 17.55 -11.52 16.64
CA ASP A 35 17.42 -10.09 16.98
C ASP A 35 18.10 -9.08 16.04
N THR A 36 18.54 -9.52 14.86
CA THR A 36 19.11 -8.66 13.82
C THR A 36 18.13 -8.53 12.66
N ILE A 37 17.81 -7.29 12.29
CA ILE A 37 16.97 -7.02 11.11
C ILE A 37 17.78 -7.28 9.84
N VAL A 38 17.26 -8.14 8.98
CA VAL A 38 17.91 -8.57 7.72
C VAL A 38 17.38 -7.76 6.54
N SER A 39 16.08 -7.42 6.54
CA SER A 39 15.45 -6.69 5.46
C SER A 39 14.18 -5.99 5.92
N GLY A 40 13.83 -4.90 5.24
CA GLY A 40 12.54 -4.23 5.36
C GLY A 40 11.90 -4.10 3.98
N TYR A 41 10.63 -4.47 3.86
CA TYR A 41 9.87 -4.41 2.61
C TYR A 41 8.66 -3.50 2.75
N LYS A 42 8.44 -2.68 1.73
CA LYS A 42 7.17 -1.97 1.53
C LYS A 42 6.39 -2.68 0.44
N MET A 43 5.10 -2.93 0.66
CA MET A 43 4.25 -3.45 -0.40
C MET A 43 4.03 -2.38 -1.48
N LEU A 44 4.91 -2.37 -2.47
CA LEU A 44 4.71 -1.72 -3.76
C LEU A 44 5.15 -2.69 -4.83
N THR A 45 4.27 -2.90 -5.79
CA THR A 45 4.60 -3.55 -7.05
C THR A 45 5.65 -2.68 -7.76
N LYS A 46 6.92 -3.05 -7.64
CA LYS A 46 8.11 -2.37 -8.22
C LYS A 46 8.02 -2.05 -9.72
N LYS A 47 6.98 -2.51 -10.42
CA LYS A 47 6.79 -2.44 -11.88
C LYS A 47 5.48 -1.75 -12.30
N SER A 48 4.71 -1.18 -11.39
CA SER A 48 3.49 -0.42 -11.70
C SER A 48 3.66 1.04 -11.27
N ALA A 49 2.99 1.95 -11.98
CA ALA A 49 2.89 3.35 -11.55
C ALA A 49 2.42 3.41 -10.09
N ASN A 50 3.05 4.28 -9.29
CA ASN A 50 2.69 4.44 -7.89
C ASN A 50 1.38 5.27 -7.79
N CYS A 51 0.68 5.25 -6.65
CA CYS A 51 -0.58 5.99 -6.54
C CYS A 51 -0.42 7.53 -6.56
N GLU A 52 0.80 8.05 -6.49
CA GLU A 52 1.09 9.49 -6.63
C GLU A 52 1.28 9.87 -8.12
N GLU A 53 1.70 8.93 -8.96
CA GLU A 53 1.97 9.07 -10.39
C GLU A 53 0.85 8.50 -11.27
N ALA A 54 -0.05 7.70 -10.69
CA ALA A 54 -1.16 7.04 -11.38
C ALA A 54 -2.49 7.71 -11.08
N GLU A 55 -3.37 7.78 -12.07
CA GLU A 55 -4.75 8.21 -11.86
C GLU A 55 -5.47 7.24 -10.92
N CYS A 56 -6.25 7.78 -9.99
CA CYS A 56 -7.00 6.97 -9.06
C CYS A 56 -8.06 6.19 -9.84
N ILE A 57 -8.08 4.86 -9.68
CA ILE A 57 -9.08 4.03 -10.37
C ILE A 57 -10.52 4.46 -10.05
N ARG A 58 -10.77 5.10 -8.89
CA ARG A 58 -12.09 5.64 -8.54
C ARG A 58 -12.48 6.89 -9.33
N GLU A 59 -11.50 7.62 -9.86
CA GLU A 59 -11.70 8.78 -10.72
C GLU A 59 -11.92 8.33 -12.17
N VAL A 60 -11.20 7.29 -12.60
CA VAL A 60 -11.32 6.75 -13.96
C VAL A 60 -12.55 5.85 -14.14
N VAL A 61 -12.90 5.10 -13.10
CA VAL A 61 -14.11 4.27 -13.07
C VAL A 61 -15.21 5.13 -12.49
N THR A 62 -16.22 5.48 -13.28
CA THR A 62 -17.38 6.24 -12.80
C THR A 62 -18.08 5.46 -11.68
N ILE A 63 -17.81 5.84 -10.43
CA ILE A 63 -18.49 5.34 -9.24
C ILE A 63 -19.65 6.29 -8.96
N ASP A 64 -20.86 5.75 -8.77
CA ASP A 64 -22.02 6.56 -8.43
C ASP A 64 -21.90 7.15 -7.00
N LYS A 65 -22.78 8.10 -6.67
CA LYS A 65 -22.87 8.73 -5.34
C LYS A 65 -23.09 7.75 -4.17
N ASN A 66 -23.42 6.48 -4.46
CA ASN A 66 -23.63 5.42 -3.48
C ASN A 66 -22.45 4.44 -3.42
N GLY A 67 -21.34 4.71 -4.12
CA GLY A 67 -20.15 3.87 -4.12
C GLY A 67 -20.23 2.65 -5.05
N LYS A 68 -21.25 2.54 -5.92
CA LYS A 68 -21.38 1.44 -6.88
C LYS A 68 -20.70 1.78 -8.20
N ARG A 69 -20.01 0.78 -8.76
CA ARG A 69 -19.46 0.88 -10.13
C ARG A 69 -20.61 0.92 -11.12
N THR A 70 -20.63 1.94 -11.96
CA THR A 70 -21.56 2.00 -13.10
C THR A 70 -21.11 1.03 -14.19
N LYS A 71 -22.02 0.60 -15.07
CA LYS A 71 -21.66 -0.25 -16.22
C LYS A 71 -20.59 0.39 -17.09
N GLU A 72 -20.72 1.69 -17.35
CA GLU A 72 -19.75 2.50 -18.10
C GLU A 72 -18.38 2.52 -17.42
N GLY A 73 -18.34 2.67 -16.09
CA GLY A 73 -17.09 2.58 -15.33
C GLY A 73 -16.44 1.20 -15.41
N ILE A 74 -17.22 0.11 -15.41
CA ILE A 74 -16.70 -1.25 -15.57
C ILE A 74 -16.12 -1.45 -16.97
N GLU A 75 -16.79 -0.96 -18.00
CA GLU A 75 -16.29 -1.03 -19.39
C GLU A 75 -15.02 -0.20 -19.60
N ASN A 76 -14.94 0.99 -18.99
CA ASN A 76 -13.73 1.80 -19.03
C ASN A 76 -12.57 1.15 -18.28
N TYR A 77 -12.82 0.55 -17.11
CA TYR A 77 -11.81 -0.24 -16.39
C TYR A 77 -11.23 -1.34 -17.28
N LEU A 78 -12.08 -2.14 -17.92
CA LEU A 78 -11.67 -3.27 -18.78
C LEU A 78 -10.86 -2.86 -20.02
N LYS A 79 -10.86 -1.58 -20.41
CA LYS A 79 -10.01 -1.07 -21.51
C LYS A 79 -8.60 -0.71 -21.06
N ILE A 80 -8.37 -0.55 -19.75
CA ILE A 80 -7.13 -0.04 -19.16
C ILE A 80 -6.32 -1.17 -18.52
N VAL A 81 -6.94 -2.31 -18.20
CA VAL A 81 -6.29 -3.54 -17.72
C VAL A 81 -6.07 -4.52 -18.86
#